data_AF-A0A6N7I8G1-F1
#
_entry.id   AF-A0A6N7I8G1-F1
#
_cell.length_a   1.000
_cell.length_b   1.000
_cell.length_c   1.000
_cell.angle_alpha   90.00
_cell.angle_beta   90.00
_cell.angle_gamma   90.00
#
_symmetry.space_group_name_H-M   'P 1'
#
loop_
_entity.id
_entity.type
_entity.pdbx_description
1 polymer ?
#
loop_
_entity_poly.entity_id
_entity_poly.type
_entity_poly.pdbx_seq_one_letter_code
_entity_poly.pdbx_strand_id
1 'polypeptide(L)' 'MRQGVDPRELSERDLFRELEHLHVTRTDTLLHGSEDALENHTARTIELEEEYLRRYPERHIEPERLRSGARAIRAGG' A
#
# COMPACT_ATOMS: atom_id res chain seq x y z
N MET A 1 -2.26 12.45 -17.13
CA MET A 1 -1.21 13.25 -16.44
C MET A 1 -0.86 12.48 -15.19
N ARG A 2 0.40 12.10 -14.96
CA ARG A 2 0.80 11.51 -13.67
C ARG A 2 0.64 12.59 -12.60
N GLN A 3 -0.31 12.41 -11.69
CA GLN A 3 -0.49 13.33 -10.56
C GLN A 3 0.46 12.90 -9.44
N GLY A 4 1.46 13.73 -9.16
CA GLY A 4 2.39 13.54 -8.03
C GLY A 4 3.86 13.59 -8.42
N VAL A 5 4.70 13.78 -7.41
CA VAL A 5 6.16 13.64 -7.51
C VAL A 5 6.50 12.17 -7.76
N ASP A 6 7.55 11.89 -8.54
CA ASP A 6 8.03 10.51 -8.75
C ASP A 6 8.31 9.85 -7.39
N PRO A 7 7.80 8.63 -7.12
CA PRO A 7 8.06 7.92 -5.87
C PRO A 7 9.55 7.85 -5.49
N ARG A 8 10.43 7.77 -6.48
CA ARG A 8 11.89 7.70 -6.31
C ARG A 8 12.49 8.99 -5.73
N GLU A 9 11.81 10.11 -5.93
CA GLU A 9 12.20 11.42 -5.41
C GLU A 9 11.61 11.71 -4.03
N LEU A 10 10.69 10.89 -3.53
CA LEU A 10 10.08 11.08 -2.22
C LEU A 10 11.06 10.73 -1.09
N SER A 11 11.08 11.57 -0.05
CA SER A 11 11.68 11.19 1.22
C SER A 11 10.94 9.99 1.81
N GLU A 12 11.61 9.21 2.67
CA GLU A 12 11.00 8.07 3.35
C GLU A 12 9.70 8.46 4.09
N ARG A 13 9.76 9.57 4.83
CA ARG A 13 8.59 10.11 5.55
C ARG A 13 7.43 10.46 4.62
N ASP A 14 7.73 11.05 3.46
CA ASP A 14 6.68 11.44 2.51
C ASP A 14 6.09 10.21 1.81
N LEU A 15 6.91 9.21 1.46
CA LEU A 15 6.46 7.93 0.92
C LEU A 15 5.46 7.24 1.86
N PHE A 16 5.80 7.12 3.15
CA PHE A 16 4.91 6.50 4.13
C PHE A 16 3.62 7.31 4.35
N ARG A 17 3.73 8.63 4.46
CA ARG A 17 2.55 9.50 4.59
C ARG A 17 1.59 9.33 3.42
N GLU A 18 2.13 9.23 2.21
CA GLU A 18 1.30 9.11 1.00
C GLU A 18 0.67 7.72 0.87
N LEU A 19 1.41 6.65 1.21
CA LEU A 19 0.85 5.29 1.29
C LEU A 19 -0.29 5.21 2.31
N GLU A 20 -0.10 5.76 3.51
CA GLU A 20 -1.13 5.80 4.55
C GLU A 20 -2.40 6.52 4.03
N HIS A 21 -2.23 7.69 3.43
CA HIS A 21 -3.34 8.44 2.87
C HIS A 21 -4.10 7.66 1.80
N LEU A 22 -3.41 7.03 0.85
CA LEU A 22 -4.04 6.22 -0.19
C LEU A 22 -4.81 5.04 0.40
N HIS A 23 -4.28 4.38 1.42
CA HIS A 23 -4.98 3.27 2.06
C HIS A 23 -6.25 3.74 2.77
N VAL A 24 -6.23 4.91 3.40
CA VAL A 24 -7.40 5.51 4.05
C VAL A 24 -8.49 5.86 3.03
N THR A 25 -8.14 6.41 1.87
CA THR A 25 -9.12 6.88 0.88
C THR A 25 -9.52 5.84 -0.17
N ARG A 26 -8.88 4.66 -0.18
CA ARG A 26 -9.05 3.65 -1.23
C ARG A 26 -10.49 3.18 -1.38
N THR A 27 -11.12 2.81 -0.27
CA THR A 27 -12.49 2.26 -0.28
C THR A 27 -13.50 3.31 -0.72
N ASP A 28 -13.34 4.55 -0.26
CA ASP A 28 -14.20 5.66 -0.66
C ASP A 28 -14.07 5.97 -2.16
N THR A 29 -12.83 6.01 -2.67
CA THR A 29 -12.57 6.20 -4.10
C THR A 29 -13.15 5.05 -4.94
N LEU A 30 -13.08 3.82 -4.44
CA LEU A 30 -13.65 2.65 -5.11
C LEU A 30 -15.17 2.70 -5.20
N LEU A 31 -15.84 3.13 -4.13
CA LEU A 31 -17.30 3.11 -4.05
C LEU A 31 -17.94 4.35 -4.68
N HIS A 32 -17.28 5.50 -4.61
CA HIS A 32 -17.89 6.80 -4.89
C HIS A 32 -17.09 7.67 -5.87
N GLY A 33 -15.85 7.28 -6.20
CA GLY A 33 -15.02 8.01 -7.15
C GLY A 33 -15.50 7.85 -8.60
N SER A 34 -15.09 8.78 -9.47
CA SER A 34 -15.21 8.58 -10.91
C SER A 34 -14.26 7.47 -11.39
N GLU A 35 -14.50 6.95 -12.58
CA GLU A 35 -13.61 5.97 -13.21
C GLU A 35 -12.18 6.49 -13.32
N ASP A 36 -12.00 7.73 -13.81
CA ASP A 36 -10.69 8.40 -13.85
C ASP A 36 -10.05 8.53 -12.45
N ALA A 37 -10.83 8.82 -11.41
CA ALA A 37 -10.31 8.93 -10.05
C ALA A 37 -9.81 7.57 -9.56
N LEU A 38 -10.56 6.50 -9.81
CA LEU A 38 -10.18 5.14 -9.44
C LEU A 38 -8.94 4.65 -10.20
N GLU A 39 -8.84 4.94 -11.50
CA GLU A 39 -7.66 4.60 -12.31
C GLU A 39 -6.41 5.30 -11.78
N ASN A 40 -6.49 6.62 -11.58
CA ASN A 40 -5.37 7.41 -11.04
C ASN A 40 -4.96 6.92 -9.65
N HIS A 41 -5.94 6.66 -8.77
CA HIS A 41 -5.67 6.14 -7.42
C HIS A 41 -5.02 4.76 -7.48
N THR A 42 -5.44 3.89 -8.41
CA THR A 42 -4.86 2.56 -8.58
C THR A 42 -3.42 2.64 -9.08
N ALA A 43 -3.17 3.43 -10.12
CA ALA A 43 -1.82 3.64 -10.63
C ALA A 43 -0.88 4.20 -9.55
N ARG A 44 -1.33 5.22 -8.81
CA ARG A 44 -0.52 5.82 -7.74
C ARG A 44 -0.23 4.85 -6.59
N THR A 45 -1.20 4.00 -6.23
CA THR A 45 -1.00 2.96 -5.21
C THR A 45 0.11 2.00 -5.63
N ILE A 46 0.07 1.50 -6.88
CA ILE A 46 1.07 0.57 -7.42
C ILE A 46 2.46 1.22 -7.42
N GLU A 47 2.57 2.45 -7.92
CA GLU A 47 3.84 3.17 -8.01
C GLU A 47 4.53 3.35 -6.65
N LEU A 48 3.77 3.69 -5.60
CA LEU A 48 4.32 3.87 -4.26
C LEU A 48 4.63 2.53 -3.57
N GLU A 49 3.81 1.50 -3.79
CA GLU A 49 4.07 0.15 -3.27
C GLU A 49 5.34 -0.45 -3.90
N GLU A 50 5.53 -0.29 -5.21
CA GLU A 50 6.75 -0.72 -5.91
C GLU A 50 7.99 -0.04 -5.33
N GLU A 51 7.92 1.27 -5.09
CA GLU A 51 9.02 2.00 -4.48
C GLU A 51 9.31 1.55 -3.04
N TYR A 52 8.26 1.31 -2.24
CA TYR A 52 8.41 0.72 -0.91
C TYR A 52 9.11 -0.64 -0.99
N LEU A 53 8.66 -1.53 -1.87
CA LEU A 53 9.28 -2.85 -2.05
C LEU A 53 10.72 -2.77 -2.52
N ARG A 54 11.06 -1.79 -3.36
CA ARG A 54 12.43 -1.53 -3.81
C ARG A 54 13.34 -1.07 -2.67
N ARG A 55 12.83 -0.21 -1.77
CA ARG A 55 13.59 0.29 -0.58
C ARG A 55 13.71 -0.76 0.52
N TYR A 56 12.70 -1.62 0.70
CA TYR A 56 12.64 -2.63 1.75
C TYR A 56 12.46 -4.04 1.16
N PRO A 57 13.46 -4.57 0.45
CA PRO A 57 13.39 -5.91 -0.14
C PRO A 57 13.26 -7.01 0.92
N GLU A 58 13.81 -6.79 2.12
CA GLU A 58 13.75 -7.70 3.27
C GLU A 58 12.60 -7.37 4.23
N ARG A 59 11.47 -6.86 3.72
CA ARG A 59 10.34 -6.47 4.58
C ARG A 59 9.97 -7.60 5.54
N HIS A 60 9.81 -7.26 6.82
CA HIS A 60 9.53 -8.21 7.88
C HIS A 60 8.16 -8.85 7.64
N ILE A 61 8.15 -10.10 7.20
CA ILE A 61 6.92 -10.89 7.09
C ILE A 61 6.63 -11.44 8.47
N GLU A 62 5.63 -10.90 9.15
CA GLU A 62 5.17 -11.45 10.42
C GLU A 62 4.58 -12.85 10.19
N PRO A 63 5.17 -13.92 10.76
CA PRO A 63 4.68 -15.28 10.53
C PRO A 63 3.24 -15.49 10.98
N GLU A 64 2.80 -14.72 11.98
CA GLU A 64 1.42 -14.75 12.51
C GLU A 64 0.39 -14.22 11.50
N ARG A 65 0.79 -13.32 10.60
CA ARG A 65 -0.05 -12.80 9.51
C ARG A 65 -0.12 -13.76 8.31
N LEU A 66 0.72 -14.80 8.29
CA LEU A 66 0.60 -15.89 7.32
C LEU A 66 -0.57 -16.80 7.71
N ARG A 67 -1.27 -17.34 6.71
CA ARG A 67 -2.38 -18.30 6.93
C ARG A 67 -1.96 -19.53 7.75
N SER A 68 -0.68 -19.92 7.69
CA SER A 68 -0.11 -20.98 8.51
C SER A 68 -0.03 -20.58 9.99
N GLY A 69 0.49 -19.39 10.30
CA GLY A 69 0.56 -18.85 11.67
C GLY A 69 -0.83 -18.60 12.28
N ALA A 70 -1.75 -18.03 11.51
CA ALA A 70 -3.13 -17.79 11.96
C ALA A 70 -3.93 -19.08 12.27
N ARG A 71 -3.52 -20.24 11.71
CA ARG A 71 -4.07 -21.56 12.06
C ARG A 71 -3.41 -22.15 13.30
N ALA A 72 -2.10 -21.95 13.48
CA ALA A 72 -1.38 -22.40 14.67
C ALA A 72 -1.90 -21.72 15.95
N ILE A 73 -2.19 -20.42 15.90
CA ILE A 73 -2.79 -19.68 17.03
C ILE A 73 -4.16 -20.24 17.40
N ARG A 74 -5.01 -20.59 16.41
CA ARG A 74 -6.35 -21.14 16.66
C ARG A 74 -6.35 -22.59 17.16
N ALA A 75 -5.29 -23.35 16.92
CA ALA A 75 -5.18 -24.76 17.34
C ALA A 75 -4.52 -24.94 18.71
N GLY A 76 -3.90 -23.89 19.26
CA GLY A 76 -3.20 -23.89 20.55
C GLY A 76 -3.88 -23.09 21.66
N GLY A 77 -5.14 -22.68 21.47
CA GLY A 77 -5.97 -21.95 22.45
C GLY A 77 -7.01 -22.83 23.12
#